data_AF-A0A846PA38-F1
#
_entry.id   AF-A0A846PA38-F1
#
_cell.length_a   1.000
_cell.length_b   1.000
_cell.length_c   1.000
_cell.angle_alpha   90.00
_cell.angle_beta   90.00
_cell.angle_gamma   90.00
#
_symmetry.space_group_name_H-M   'P 1'
#
loop_
_entity.id
_entity.type
_entity.pdbx_description
1 polymer ?
#
loop_
_entity_poly.entity_id
_entity_poly.type
_entity_poly.pdbx_seq_one_letter_code
_entity_poly.pdbx_strand_id
1 'polypeptide(L)'
;YHICEKREGIVPKVLRLAIGKRLRYKKLKKEANNQKLKEVYERRQGALKWILVTCFGYLGYKNAKFGTVDGHIGVCAFGRQAFLGAARIAERRGFSVIHGIVDSLWLKKKDATAEEYISLCREVSEKIGVPLSFEGRYKWIVFLPSRMHPNVAVLNRYYGVKEDGRIKVRGLEVRRRDTPKFVYDAQMEMIRVLATACDSKAFVEKIPEALKVVKEYRRKLIDGEVPFWDLIVTKRLSKNPEDYTQKVSQLIAAEQLLKEGVEISAGKKV
;
A
#
# COMPACT_ATOMS: atom_id res chain seq x y z
N TYR A 1 23.68 9.57 -15.57
CA TYR A 1 23.51 10.85 -14.87
C TYR A 1 24.89 11.36 -14.47
N HIS A 2 25.19 12.63 -14.75
CA HIS A 2 26.44 13.23 -14.31
C HIS A 2 26.22 13.81 -12.91
N ILE A 3 26.62 13.07 -11.89
CA ILE A 3 26.48 13.48 -10.48
C ILE A 3 27.86 13.90 -9.98
N CYS A 4 27.97 15.10 -9.43
CA CYS A 4 29.22 15.59 -8.85
C CYS A 4 29.53 14.84 -7.55
N GLU A 5 30.65 14.15 -7.50
CA GLU A 5 31.14 13.47 -6.29
C GLU A 5 32.14 14.33 -5.49
N LYS A 6 32.58 15.47 -6.04
CA LYS A 6 33.55 16.38 -5.40
C LYS A 6 32.93 17.27 -4.32
N ARG A 7 31.61 17.55 -4.40
CA ARG A 7 30.88 18.40 -3.45
C ARG A 7 29.50 17.83 -3.18
N GLU A 8 29.10 17.83 -1.92
CA GLU A 8 27.76 17.39 -1.53
C GLU A 8 26.71 18.50 -1.79
N GLY A 9 25.64 18.15 -2.50
CA GLY A 9 24.51 19.05 -2.75
C GLY A 9 23.64 19.29 -1.50
N ILE A 10 22.84 20.36 -1.53
CA ILE A 10 21.97 20.74 -0.40
C ILE A 10 20.94 19.66 -0.04
N VAL A 11 20.33 18.99 -1.04
CA VAL A 11 19.30 17.98 -0.81
C VAL A 11 19.87 16.74 -0.10
N PRO A 12 20.94 16.07 -0.59
CA PRO A 12 21.60 14.98 0.14
C PRO A 12 22.02 15.37 1.57
N LYS A 13 22.56 16.58 1.77
CA LYS A 13 23.00 17.07 3.08
C LYS A 13 21.84 17.13 4.09
N VAL A 14 20.69 17.67 3.67
CA VAL A 14 19.48 17.74 4.52
C VAL A 14 18.90 16.35 4.77
N LEU A 15 18.85 15.49 3.74
CA LEU A 15 18.33 14.13 3.86
C LEU A 15 19.16 13.29 4.84
N ARG A 16 20.49 13.42 4.82
CA ARG A 16 21.39 12.72 5.75
C ARG A 16 21.04 13.02 7.21
N LEU A 17 20.76 14.29 7.53
CA LEU A 17 20.34 14.69 8.88
C LEU A 17 19.02 14.04 9.29
N ALA A 18 18.02 14.05 8.40
CA ALA A 18 16.71 13.46 8.67
C ALA A 18 16.78 11.92 8.82
N ILE A 19 17.55 11.25 7.95
CA ILE A 19 17.79 9.80 8.01
C ILE A 19 18.52 9.45 9.32
N GLY A 20 19.60 10.15 9.65
CA GLY A 20 20.37 9.93 10.87
C GLY A 20 19.52 10.07 12.14
N LYS A 21 18.74 11.16 12.25
CA LYS A 21 17.79 11.34 13.37
C LYS A 21 16.75 10.22 13.44
N ARG A 22 16.21 9.80 12.28
CA ARG A 22 15.22 8.72 12.23
C ARG A 22 15.81 7.39 12.70
N LEU A 23 17.02 7.03 12.25
CA LEU A 23 17.72 5.83 12.70
C LEU A 23 18.00 5.87 14.20
N ARG A 24 18.44 7.02 14.73
CA ARG A 24 18.63 7.23 16.17
C ARG A 24 17.34 7.00 16.96
N TYR A 25 16.21 7.58 16.54
CA TYR A 25 14.94 7.35 17.24
C TYR A 25 14.44 5.91 17.13
N LYS A 26 14.69 5.21 16.02
CA LYS A 26 14.40 3.77 15.92
C LYS A 26 15.22 2.96 16.93
N LYS A 27 16.50 3.30 17.13
CA LYS A 27 17.38 2.67 18.13
C LYS A 27 16.89 2.96 19.55
N LEU A 28 16.68 4.24 19.88
CA LEU A 28 16.19 4.66 21.20
C LEU A 28 14.83 4.05 21.55
N LYS A 29 13.92 3.87 20.58
CA LYS A 29 12.65 3.17 20.82
C LYS A 29 12.85 1.73 21.27
N LYS A 30 13.83 1.01 20.70
CA LYS A 30 14.14 -0.37 21.07
C LYS A 30 14.76 -0.46 22.46
N GLU A 31 15.60 0.50 22.83
CA GLU A 31 16.32 0.56 24.10
C GLU A 31 15.50 1.16 25.25
N ALA A 32 14.43 1.89 24.95
CA ALA A 32 13.62 2.53 25.97
C ALA A 32 12.88 1.50 26.84
N ASN A 33 12.96 1.66 28.16
CA ASN A 33 12.24 0.82 29.12
C ASN A 33 10.83 1.35 29.45
N ASN A 34 10.58 2.63 29.19
CA ASN A 34 9.29 3.29 29.47
C ASN A 34 8.41 3.37 28.21
N GLN A 35 7.15 2.93 28.34
CA GLN A 35 6.14 2.98 27.27
C GLN A 35 5.89 4.40 26.73
N LYS A 36 5.83 5.42 27.59
CA LYS A 36 5.63 6.82 27.17
C LYS A 36 6.78 7.31 26.29
N LEU A 37 8.02 6.91 26.60
CA LEU A 37 9.19 7.23 25.78
C LEU A 37 9.16 6.48 24.44
N LYS A 38 8.76 5.20 24.43
CA LYS A 38 8.59 4.43 23.20
C LYS A 38 7.61 5.10 22.24
N GLU A 39 6.49 5.61 22.77
CA GLU A 39 5.49 6.34 21.99
C GLU A 39 6.02 7.67 21.43
N VAL A 40 6.74 8.44 22.24
CA VAL A 40 7.38 9.69 21.79
C VAL A 40 8.37 9.40 20.65
N TYR A 41 9.22 8.38 20.79
CA TYR A 41 10.17 8.00 19.74
C TYR A 41 9.46 7.46 18.49
N GLU A 42 8.36 6.72 18.65
CA GLU A 42 7.55 6.26 17.53
C GLU A 42 6.93 7.43 16.75
N ARG A 43 6.37 8.43 17.44
CA ARG A 43 5.84 9.64 16.80
C ARG A 43 6.93 10.42 16.08
N ARG A 44 8.10 10.59 16.69
CA ARG A 44 9.24 11.32 16.11
C ARG A 44 9.80 10.61 14.87
N GLN A 45 10.05 9.30 14.92
CA GLN A 45 10.51 8.56 13.75
C GLN A 45 9.45 8.53 12.65
N GLY A 46 8.16 8.47 13.03
CA GLY A 46 7.02 8.53 12.11
C GLY A 46 6.94 9.87 11.36
N ALA A 47 7.11 11.00 12.06
CA ALA A 47 7.16 12.31 11.43
C ALA A 47 8.32 12.42 10.43
N LEU A 48 9.52 11.98 10.83
CA LEU A 48 10.69 11.97 9.94
C LEU A 48 10.50 11.04 8.73
N LYS A 49 9.85 9.90 8.90
CA LYS A 49 9.49 9.02 7.78
C LYS A 49 8.64 9.77 6.76
N TRP A 50 7.60 10.47 7.20
CA TRP A 50 6.72 11.21 6.28
C TRP A 50 7.44 12.35 5.58
N ILE A 51 8.31 13.09 6.28
CA ILE A 51 9.18 14.09 5.66
C ILE A 51 10.02 13.45 4.55
N LEU A 52 10.72 12.34 4.83
CA LEU A 52 11.54 11.63 3.85
C LEU A 52 10.75 11.14 2.63
N VAL A 53 9.53 10.62 2.84
CA VAL A 53 8.62 10.21 1.76
C VAL A 53 8.26 11.42 0.88
N THR A 54 7.98 12.58 1.48
CA THR A 54 7.65 13.79 0.71
C THR A 54 8.85 14.36 -0.04
N CYS A 55 10.08 14.21 0.45
CA CYS A 55 11.27 14.70 -0.23
C CYS A 55 11.49 14.06 -1.61
N PHE A 56 11.13 12.79 -1.78
CA PHE A 56 11.19 12.14 -3.09
C PHE A 56 10.21 12.78 -4.09
N GLY A 57 8.96 13.02 -3.66
CA GLY A 57 7.96 13.70 -4.49
C GLY A 57 8.33 15.16 -4.78
N TYR A 58 8.97 15.84 -3.83
CA TYR A 58 9.44 17.21 -3.97
C TYR A 58 10.46 17.37 -5.12
N LEU A 59 11.32 16.36 -5.38
CA LEU A 59 12.26 16.41 -6.50
C LEU A 59 11.56 16.56 -7.86
N GLY A 60 10.38 15.97 -8.03
CA GLY A 60 9.59 16.03 -9.27
C GLY A 60 8.51 17.12 -9.29
N TYR A 61 8.38 17.92 -8.22
CA TYR A 61 7.34 18.94 -8.13
C TYR A 61 7.72 20.20 -8.92
N LYS A 62 6.85 20.61 -9.85
CA LYS A 62 7.11 21.74 -10.77
C LYS A 62 7.50 23.05 -10.07
N ASN A 63 6.96 23.32 -8.88
CA ASN A 63 7.24 24.56 -8.14
C ASN A 63 8.26 24.35 -7.00
N ALA A 64 9.02 23.25 -7.01
CA ALA A 64 10.06 23.00 -6.01
C ALA A 64 11.27 23.90 -6.24
N LYS A 65 11.72 24.61 -5.21
CA LYS A 65 12.92 25.46 -5.28
C LYS A 65 14.23 24.68 -5.40
N PHE A 66 14.25 23.46 -4.89
CA PHE A 66 15.46 22.60 -4.86
C PHE A 66 15.22 21.23 -5.52
N GLY A 67 14.09 21.06 -6.20
CA GLY A 67 13.76 19.86 -6.96
C GLY A 67 14.25 19.98 -8.39
N THR A 68 14.77 18.89 -8.95
CA THR A 68 15.11 18.82 -10.37
C THR A 68 14.52 17.56 -10.97
N VAL A 69 13.99 17.68 -12.19
CA VAL A 69 13.44 16.55 -12.94
C VAL A 69 14.51 15.46 -13.10
N ASP A 70 15.73 15.84 -13.47
CA ASP A 70 16.87 14.91 -13.59
C ASP A 70 17.19 14.19 -12.27
N GLY A 71 17.10 14.90 -11.14
CA GLY A 71 17.29 14.31 -9.82
C GLY A 71 16.21 13.27 -9.52
N HIS A 72 14.95 13.58 -9.84
CA HIS A 72 13.83 12.64 -9.68
C HIS A 72 13.98 11.39 -10.57
N ILE A 73 14.34 11.58 -11.85
CA ILE A 73 14.59 10.46 -12.78
C ILE A 73 15.81 9.64 -12.31
N GLY A 74 16.87 10.29 -11.84
CA GLY A 74 18.05 9.66 -11.25
C GLY A 74 17.70 8.76 -10.08
N VAL A 75 16.95 9.26 -9.08
CA VAL A 75 16.49 8.46 -7.94
C VAL A 75 15.66 7.26 -8.41
N CYS A 76 14.74 7.45 -9.35
CA CYS A 76 13.97 6.36 -9.94
C CYS A 76 14.85 5.31 -10.65
N ALA A 77 15.88 5.74 -11.36
CA ALA A 77 16.80 4.85 -12.06
C ALA A 77 17.64 4.02 -11.07
N PHE A 78 18.22 4.64 -10.04
CA PHE A 78 18.96 3.92 -8.99
C PHE A 78 18.04 3.00 -8.19
N GLY A 79 16.81 3.44 -7.90
CA GLY A 79 15.80 2.59 -7.25
C GLY A 79 15.47 1.34 -8.07
N ARG A 80 15.26 1.49 -9.38
CA ARG A 80 15.07 0.35 -10.29
C ARG A 80 16.30 -0.55 -10.37
N GLN A 81 17.51 0.02 -10.45
CA GLN A 81 18.75 -0.75 -10.47
C GLN A 81 18.92 -1.58 -9.20
N ALA A 82 18.68 -0.98 -8.03
CA ALA A 82 18.69 -1.68 -6.75
C ALA A 82 17.64 -2.79 -6.71
N PHE A 83 16.40 -2.49 -7.09
CA PHE A 83 15.31 -3.47 -7.13
C PHE A 83 15.62 -4.66 -8.04
N LEU A 84 16.09 -4.41 -9.27
CA LEU A 84 16.50 -5.47 -10.21
C LEU A 84 17.73 -6.25 -9.71
N GLY A 85 18.67 -5.57 -9.05
CA GLY A 85 19.81 -6.20 -8.40
C GLY A 85 19.37 -7.19 -7.32
N ALA A 86 18.44 -6.77 -6.45
CA ALA A 86 17.87 -7.60 -5.40
C ALA A 86 17.15 -8.83 -5.99
N ALA A 87 16.34 -8.64 -7.02
CA ALA A 87 15.65 -9.72 -7.73
C ALA A 87 16.64 -10.75 -8.29
N ARG A 88 17.69 -10.31 -9.00
CA ARG A 88 18.72 -11.20 -9.57
C ARG A 88 19.51 -11.95 -8.50
N ILE A 89 19.78 -11.34 -7.34
CA ILE A 89 20.42 -12.02 -6.21
C ILE A 89 19.51 -13.12 -5.67
N ALA A 90 18.22 -12.81 -5.50
CA ALA A 90 17.22 -13.79 -5.07
C ALA A 90 17.13 -14.99 -6.04
N GLU A 91 17.08 -14.72 -7.35
CA GLU A 91 17.04 -15.77 -8.39
C GLU A 91 18.27 -16.67 -8.37
N ARG A 92 19.48 -16.10 -8.23
CA ARG A 92 20.72 -16.89 -8.10
C ARG A 92 20.74 -17.78 -6.85
N ARG A 93 20.03 -17.39 -5.78
CA ARG A 93 19.83 -18.18 -4.55
C ARG A 93 18.71 -19.22 -4.67
N GLY A 94 18.12 -19.38 -5.86
CA GLY A 94 17.05 -20.33 -6.14
C GLY A 94 15.65 -19.86 -5.75
N PHE A 95 15.45 -18.56 -5.48
CA PHE A 95 14.12 -18.01 -5.27
C PHE A 95 13.47 -17.61 -6.60
N SER A 96 12.19 -17.95 -6.76
CA SER A 96 11.35 -17.39 -7.82
C SER A 96 10.76 -16.05 -7.37
N VAL A 97 10.89 -15.02 -8.19
CA VAL A 97 10.21 -13.73 -7.97
C VAL A 97 8.76 -13.85 -8.42
N ILE A 98 7.83 -13.80 -7.48
CA ILE A 98 6.39 -13.93 -7.75
C ILE A 98 5.77 -12.57 -8.06
N HIS A 99 6.20 -11.53 -7.34
CA HIS A 99 5.72 -10.17 -7.53
C HIS A 99 6.74 -9.17 -7.00
N GLY A 100 6.65 -7.92 -7.42
CA GLY A 100 7.43 -6.86 -6.82
C GLY A 100 6.90 -5.48 -7.13
N ILE A 101 7.04 -4.58 -6.15
CA ILE A 101 6.46 -3.24 -6.16
C ILE A 101 7.50 -2.29 -5.60
N VAL A 102 8.12 -1.48 -6.46
CA VAL A 102 9.05 -0.38 -6.12
C VAL A 102 10.20 -0.76 -5.18
N ASP A 103 9.92 -0.96 -3.89
CA ASP A 103 10.85 -1.26 -2.79
C ASP A 103 10.63 -2.65 -2.16
N SER A 104 9.68 -3.45 -2.66
CA SER A 104 9.26 -4.70 -2.04
C SER A 104 9.23 -5.86 -3.04
N LEU A 105 9.71 -7.04 -2.65
CA LEU A 105 9.69 -8.27 -3.44
C LEU A 105 8.92 -9.38 -2.71
N TRP A 106 8.12 -10.14 -3.46
CA TRP A 106 7.49 -11.38 -3.02
C TRP A 106 8.21 -12.53 -3.68
N LEU A 107 8.84 -13.36 -2.87
CA LEU A 107 9.71 -14.44 -3.30
C LEU A 107 9.12 -15.78 -2.87
N LYS A 108 9.38 -16.82 -3.66
CA LYS A 108 9.00 -18.20 -3.35
C LYS A 108 10.18 -19.11 -3.61
N LYS A 109 10.50 -19.97 -2.64
CA LYS A 109 11.43 -21.08 -2.79
C LYS A 109 10.87 -22.26 -2.01
N LYS A 110 10.94 -23.45 -2.59
CA LYS A 110 10.42 -24.67 -1.96
C LYS A 110 11.20 -24.93 -0.66
N ASP A 111 10.46 -25.24 0.41
CA ASP A 111 11.01 -25.58 1.73
C ASP A 111 11.94 -24.51 2.36
N ALA A 112 11.84 -23.26 1.91
CA ALA A 112 12.67 -22.17 2.41
C ALA A 112 12.31 -21.78 3.85
N THR A 113 13.33 -21.76 4.71
CA THR A 113 13.21 -21.34 6.11
C THR A 113 13.23 -19.81 6.23
N ALA A 114 12.74 -19.28 7.35
CA ALA A 114 12.81 -17.84 7.62
C ALA A 114 14.26 -17.32 7.62
N GLU A 115 15.22 -18.13 8.09
CA GLU A 115 16.64 -17.74 8.09
C GLU A 115 17.21 -17.61 6.68
N GLU A 116 16.76 -18.41 5.70
CA GLU A 116 17.16 -18.22 4.31
C GLU A 116 16.73 -16.85 3.76
N TYR A 117 15.51 -16.41 4.07
CA TYR A 117 15.04 -15.07 3.67
C TYR A 117 15.81 -13.95 4.39
N ILE A 118 16.13 -14.13 5.67
CA ILE A 118 16.90 -13.16 6.45
C ILE A 118 18.34 -13.08 5.91
N SER A 119 18.97 -14.22 5.62
CA SER A 119 20.29 -14.31 5.00
C SER A 119 20.32 -13.61 3.64
N LEU A 120 19.30 -13.84 2.80
CA LEU A 120 19.13 -13.12 1.53
C LEU A 120 19.02 -11.60 1.75
N CYS A 121 18.23 -11.16 2.74
CA CYS A 121 18.13 -9.73 3.06
C CYS A 121 19.49 -9.14 3.46
N ARG A 122 20.31 -9.87 4.23
CA ARG A 122 21.66 -9.42 4.62
C ARG A 122 22.56 -9.26 3.39
N GLU A 123 22.67 -10.29 2.55
CA GLU A 123 23.50 -10.24 1.33
C GLU A 123 23.10 -9.09 0.40
N VAL A 124 21.80 -8.94 0.15
CA VAL A 124 21.30 -7.87 -0.71
C VAL A 124 21.56 -6.49 -0.09
N SER A 125 21.41 -6.36 1.24
CA SER A 125 21.68 -5.11 1.95
C SER A 125 23.16 -4.71 1.85
N GLU A 126 24.08 -5.67 2.00
CA GLU A 126 25.52 -5.45 1.87
C GLU A 126 25.90 -5.04 0.46
N LYS A 127 25.36 -5.73 -0.55
CA LYS A 127 25.70 -5.49 -1.96
C LYS A 127 25.12 -4.17 -2.52
N ILE A 128 23.93 -3.79 -2.07
CA ILE A 128 23.21 -2.61 -2.59
C ILE A 128 23.44 -1.38 -1.69
N GLY A 129 23.83 -1.57 -0.43
CA GLY A 129 24.00 -0.50 0.55
C GLY A 129 22.68 0.03 1.12
N VAL A 130 21.57 -0.70 0.95
CA VAL A 130 20.24 -0.33 1.46
C VAL A 130 19.71 -1.44 2.38
N PRO A 131 19.43 -1.15 3.66
CA PRO A 131 18.92 -2.16 4.58
C PRO A 131 17.55 -2.71 4.16
N LEU A 132 17.50 -4.02 3.94
CA LEU A 132 16.28 -4.78 3.71
C LEU A 132 15.84 -5.52 4.98
N SER A 133 14.53 -5.73 5.09
CA SER A 133 13.92 -6.45 6.20
C SER A 133 12.97 -7.52 5.69
N PHE A 134 13.06 -8.70 6.30
CA PHE A 134 12.09 -9.76 6.09
C PHE A 134 10.78 -9.43 6.81
N GLU A 135 9.70 -9.27 6.05
CA GLU A 135 8.36 -8.90 6.56
C GLU A 135 7.50 -10.10 7.00
N GLY A 136 7.95 -11.33 6.73
CA GLY A 136 7.25 -12.58 7.04
C GLY A 136 6.74 -13.34 5.80
N ARG A 137 6.15 -14.51 6.04
CA ARG A 137 5.62 -15.41 4.99
C ARG A 137 4.10 -15.37 4.90
N TYR A 138 3.62 -15.75 3.72
CA TYR A 138 2.20 -15.92 3.41
C TYR A 138 1.87 -17.42 3.33
N LYS A 139 0.74 -17.82 3.91
CA LYS A 139 0.11 -19.12 3.63
C LYS A 139 -0.28 -19.19 2.15
N TRP A 140 -0.89 -18.11 1.68
CA TRP A 140 -1.23 -17.87 0.28
C TRP A 140 -1.39 -16.36 0.05
N ILE A 141 -1.22 -15.94 -1.20
CA ILE A 141 -1.41 -14.56 -1.66
C ILE A 141 -1.90 -14.58 -3.11
N VAL A 142 -2.81 -13.67 -3.43
CA VAL A 142 -3.40 -13.51 -4.76
C VAL A 142 -3.12 -12.11 -5.25
N PHE A 143 -2.48 -12.00 -6.41
CA PHE A 143 -2.27 -10.75 -7.13
C PHE A 143 -3.35 -10.64 -8.23
N LEU A 144 -4.12 -9.55 -8.21
CA LEU A 144 -5.25 -9.37 -9.11
C LEU A 144 -4.84 -8.63 -10.40
N PRO A 145 -5.38 -9.03 -11.56
CA PRO A 145 -5.13 -8.32 -12.80
C PRO A 145 -5.75 -6.91 -12.81
N SER A 146 -5.37 -6.10 -13.80
CA SER A 146 -6.02 -4.82 -14.06
C SER A 146 -7.46 -5.01 -14.48
N ARG A 147 -8.33 -4.07 -14.06
CA ARG A 147 -9.75 -4.03 -14.47
C ARG A 147 -9.89 -3.71 -15.96
N MET A 148 -8.94 -2.96 -16.53
CA MET A 148 -8.96 -2.52 -17.92
C MET A 148 -8.14 -3.44 -18.84
N HIS A 149 -7.09 -4.06 -18.29
CA HIS A 149 -6.15 -4.87 -19.07
C HIS A 149 -5.86 -6.18 -18.33
N PRO A 150 -6.63 -7.26 -18.60
CA PRO A 150 -6.50 -8.53 -17.87
C PRO A 150 -5.08 -9.11 -17.88
N ASN A 151 -4.31 -8.84 -18.94
CA ASN A 151 -2.93 -9.30 -19.10
C ASN A 151 -1.89 -8.43 -18.36
N VAL A 152 -2.31 -7.35 -17.71
CA VAL A 152 -1.43 -6.44 -16.97
C VAL A 152 -1.78 -6.52 -15.49
N ALA A 153 -0.85 -7.03 -14.68
CA ALA A 153 -0.99 -7.04 -13.23
C ALA A 153 -0.99 -5.61 -12.66
N VAL A 154 -1.93 -5.30 -11.78
CA VAL A 154 -1.87 -4.04 -11.02
C VAL A 154 -1.05 -4.28 -9.78
N LEU A 155 0.11 -3.62 -9.71
CA LEU A 155 1.07 -3.78 -8.63
C LEU A 155 0.42 -3.76 -7.24
N ASN A 156 -0.51 -2.82 -7.01
CA ASN A 156 -1.10 -2.56 -5.71
C ASN A 156 -2.45 -3.25 -5.44
N ARG A 157 -2.86 -4.24 -6.24
CA ARG A 157 -4.11 -4.99 -6.03
C ARG A 157 -3.81 -6.43 -5.66
N TYR A 158 -3.85 -6.73 -4.37
CA TYR A 158 -3.59 -8.07 -3.87
C TYR A 158 -4.19 -8.28 -2.48
N TYR A 159 -4.43 -9.54 -2.16
CA TYR A 159 -4.84 -9.96 -0.82
C TYR A 159 -4.26 -11.33 -0.49
N GLY A 160 -4.10 -11.62 0.79
CA GLY A 160 -3.50 -12.87 1.25
C GLY A 160 -3.45 -12.96 2.76
N VAL A 161 -3.04 -14.13 3.26
CA VAL A 161 -2.96 -14.40 4.69
C VAL A 161 -1.53 -14.74 5.07
N LYS A 162 -1.00 -14.03 6.06
CA LYS A 162 0.31 -14.32 6.63
C LYS A 162 0.25 -15.61 7.47
N GLU A 163 1.40 -16.25 7.68
CA GLU A 163 1.47 -17.45 8.54
C GLU A 163 0.96 -17.19 9.97
N ASP A 164 1.12 -15.96 10.46
CA ASP A 164 0.58 -15.49 11.74
C ASP A 164 -0.95 -15.23 11.74
N GLY A 165 -1.65 -15.56 10.66
CA GLY A 165 -3.10 -15.41 10.50
C GLY A 165 -3.55 -14.00 10.11
N ARG A 166 -2.65 -13.00 10.02
CA ARG A 166 -3.05 -11.64 9.64
C ARG A 166 -3.43 -11.57 8.16
N ILE A 167 -4.66 -11.13 7.92
CA ILE A 167 -5.17 -10.83 6.57
C ILE A 167 -4.53 -9.53 6.06
N LYS A 168 -3.89 -9.60 4.90
CA LYS A 168 -3.38 -8.44 4.16
C LYS A 168 -4.30 -8.17 2.98
N VAL A 169 -4.78 -6.94 2.86
CA VAL A 169 -5.57 -6.48 1.71
C VAL A 169 -5.04 -5.13 1.21
N ARG A 170 -4.79 -5.04 -0.10
CA ARG A 170 -4.34 -3.83 -0.81
C ARG A 170 -5.12 -3.64 -2.11
N GLY A 171 -5.58 -2.41 -2.35
CA GLY A 171 -6.21 -2.02 -3.61
C GLY A 171 -7.56 -2.67 -3.93
N LEU A 172 -8.17 -3.35 -2.95
CA LEU A 172 -9.55 -3.86 -3.02
C LEU A 172 -10.53 -2.84 -2.42
N GLU A 173 -11.81 -3.06 -2.70
CA GLU A 173 -12.95 -2.24 -2.32
C GLU A 173 -13.03 -2.02 -0.80
N VAL A 174 -12.73 -3.03 0.03
CA VAL A 174 -12.69 -2.89 1.50
C VAL A 174 -11.70 -1.85 2.03
N ARG A 175 -10.76 -1.39 1.20
CA ARG A 175 -9.81 -0.32 1.55
C ARG A 175 -10.21 1.04 1.01
N ARG A 176 -11.28 1.14 0.23
CA ARG A 176 -11.76 2.39 -0.33
C ARG A 176 -12.76 3.05 0.62
N ARG A 177 -12.75 4.38 0.64
CA ARG A 177 -13.62 5.18 1.53
C ARG A 177 -15.03 5.34 0.96
N ASP A 178 -15.20 5.10 -0.33
CA ASP A 178 -16.45 5.22 -1.07
C ASP A 178 -17.15 3.86 -1.25
N THR A 179 -16.70 2.81 -0.54
CA THR A 179 -17.33 1.50 -0.55
C THR A 179 -18.39 1.42 0.54
N PRO A 180 -19.66 1.14 0.20
CA PRO A 180 -20.73 0.95 1.19
C PRO A 180 -20.39 -0.16 2.17
N LYS A 181 -20.92 -0.05 3.39
CA LYS A 181 -20.72 -1.06 4.43
C LYS A 181 -21.16 -2.45 3.97
N PHE A 182 -22.29 -2.55 3.25
CA PHE A 182 -22.77 -3.81 2.67
C PHE A 182 -21.71 -4.50 1.79
N VAL A 183 -21.07 -3.77 0.89
CA VAL A 183 -20.03 -4.31 -0.01
C VAL A 183 -18.76 -4.65 0.77
N TYR A 184 -18.40 -3.81 1.75
CA TYR A 184 -17.28 -4.07 2.64
C TYR A 184 -17.47 -5.40 3.40
N ASP A 185 -18.64 -5.60 4.02
CA ASP A 185 -18.95 -6.78 4.82
C ASP A 185 -18.95 -8.04 3.95
N ALA A 186 -19.62 -8.01 2.80
CA ALA A 186 -19.63 -9.11 1.83
C ALA A 186 -18.19 -9.52 1.44
N GLN A 187 -17.37 -8.56 1.01
CA GLN A 187 -16.00 -8.83 0.57
C GLN A 187 -15.11 -9.31 1.74
N MET A 188 -15.25 -8.72 2.93
CA MET A 188 -14.49 -9.17 4.09
C MET A 188 -14.89 -10.57 4.57
N GLU A 189 -16.17 -10.92 4.52
CA GLU A 189 -16.65 -12.25 4.88
C GLU A 189 -16.15 -13.30 3.89
N MET A 190 -16.20 -13.03 2.58
CA MET A 190 -15.54 -13.88 1.57
C MET A 190 -14.05 -14.08 1.87
N ILE A 191 -13.33 -13.01 2.18
CA ILE A 191 -11.90 -13.09 2.51
C ILE A 191 -11.67 -13.89 3.79
N ARG A 192 -12.55 -13.78 4.79
CA ARG A 192 -12.45 -14.57 6.04
C ARG A 192 -12.65 -16.06 5.78
N VAL A 193 -13.59 -16.44 4.91
CA VAL A 193 -13.75 -17.84 4.48
C VAL A 193 -12.49 -18.35 3.79
N LEU A 194 -11.94 -17.58 2.84
CA LEU A 194 -10.69 -17.95 2.17
C LEU A 194 -9.51 -17.99 3.15
N ALA A 195 -9.51 -17.15 4.18
CA ALA A 195 -8.44 -17.05 5.16
C ALA A 195 -8.27 -18.29 6.05
N THR A 196 -9.27 -19.17 6.10
CA THR A 196 -9.15 -20.45 6.82
C THR A 196 -8.24 -21.44 6.07
N ALA A 197 -7.93 -21.20 4.79
CA ALA A 197 -7.04 -22.07 4.03
C ALA A 197 -5.59 -22.00 4.54
N CYS A 198 -4.96 -23.16 4.70
CA CYS A 198 -3.60 -23.29 5.19
C CYS A 198 -2.53 -23.04 4.12
N ASP A 199 -2.86 -23.22 2.85
CA ASP A 199 -1.96 -23.05 1.70
C ASP A 199 -2.71 -22.66 0.42
N SER A 200 -1.98 -22.58 -0.70
CA SER A 200 -2.57 -22.23 -2.00
C SER A 200 -3.52 -23.28 -2.57
N LYS A 201 -3.38 -24.57 -2.21
CA LYS A 201 -4.26 -25.64 -2.71
C LYS A 201 -5.60 -25.60 -1.96
N ALA A 202 -5.55 -25.58 -0.63
CA ALA A 202 -6.71 -25.40 0.22
C ALA A 202 -7.45 -24.09 -0.08
N PHE A 203 -6.72 -23.04 -0.49
CA PHE A 203 -7.34 -21.79 -0.93
C PHE A 203 -8.29 -22.01 -2.11
N VAL A 204 -7.87 -22.77 -3.13
CA VAL A 204 -8.69 -23.05 -4.31
C VAL A 204 -9.93 -23.85 -3.93
N GLU A 205 -9.79 -24.83 -3.03
CA GLU A 205 -10.89 -25.65 -2.51
C GLU A 205 -11.93 -24.83 -1.73
N LYS A 206 -11.53 -23.69 -1.13
CA LYS A 206 -12.42 -22.77 -0.41
C LYS A 206 -13.15 -21.76 -1.30
N ILE A 207 -12.80 -21.63 -2.58
CA ILE A 207 -13.45 -20.68 -3.50
C ILE A 207 -14.98 -20.89 -3.57
N PRO A 208 -15.51 -22.12 -3.73
CA PRO A 208 -16.95 -22.34 -3.77
C PRO A 208 -17.69 -21.88 -2.51
N GLU A 209 -17.09 -22.05 -1.32
CA GLU A 209 -17.65 -21.56 -0.05
C GLU A 209 -17.69 -20.02 -0.02
N ALA A 210 -16.61 -19.36 -0.43
CA ALA A 210 -16.59 -17.90 -0.54
C ALA A 210 -17.62 -17.38 -1.56
N LEU A 211 -17.89 -18.11 -2.63
CA LEU A 211 -18.95 -17.76 -3.59
C LEU A 211 -20.36 -17.95 -3.02
N LYS A 212 -20.57 -18.85 -2.05
CA LYS A 212 -21.87 -18.94 -1.34
C LYS A 212 -22.15 -17.68 -0.54
N VAL A 213 -21.13 -17.09 0.09
CA VAL A 213 -21.26 -15.81 0.81
C VAL A 213 -21.81 -14.72 -0.10
N VAL A 214 -21.19 -14.47 -1.27
CA VAL A 214 -21.69 -13.40 -2.16
C VAL A 214 -23.09 -13.68 -2.70
N LYS A 215 -23.46 -14.95 -2.91
CA LYS A 215 -24.82 -15.33 -3.31
C LYS A 215 -25.83 -14.99 -2.23
N GLU A 216 -25.49 -15.22 -0.96
CA GLU A 216 -26.35 -14.88 0.18
C GLU A 216 -26.50 -13.37 0.34
N TYR A 217 -25.42 -12.59 0.25
CA TYR A 217 -25.50 -11.12 0.26
C TYR A 217 -26.36 -10.60 -0.90
N ARG A 218 -26.23 -11.18 -2.09
CA ARG A 218 -27.07 -10.84 -3.25
C ARG A 218 -28.55 -11.13 -2.98
N ARG A 219 -28.87 -12.28 -2.37
CA ARG A 219 -30.24 -12.65 -1.99
C ARG A 219 -30.83 -11.61 -1.04
N LYS A 220 -30.14 -11.32 0.06
CA LYS A 220 -30.56 -10.30 1.05
C LYS A 220 -30.85 -8.94 0.43
N LEU A 221 -30.03 -8.53 -0.55
CA LEU A 221 -30.23 -7.26 -1.26
C LEU A 221 -31.50 -7.28 -2.14
N ILE A 222 -31.73 -8.36 -2.87
CA ILE A 222 -32.91 -8.52 -3.75
C ILE A 222 -34.20 -8.61 -2.91
N ASP A 223 -34.14 -9.29 -1.77
CA ASP A 223 -35.28 -9.51 -0.87
C ASP A 223 -35.59 -8.28 0.00
N GLY A 224 -34.81 -7.19 -0.11
CA GLY A 224 -35.00 -5.96 0.65
C GLY A 224 -34.62 -6.05 2.12
N GLU A 225 -33.87 -7.08 2.52
CA GLU A 225 -33.46 -7.34 3.91
C GLU A 225 -32.29 -6.43 4.37
N VAL A 226 -31.68 -5.67 3.45
CA VAL A 226 -30.50 -4.84 3.75
C VAL A 226 -30.94 -3.43 4.17
N PRO A 227 -30.55 -2.95 5.37
CA PRO A 227 -30.81 -1.57 5.77
C PRO A 227 -30.19 -0.57 4.79
N PHE A 228 -30.95 0.46 4.42
CA PHE A 228 -30.45 1.46 3.45
C PHE A 228 -29.18 2.16 3.90
N TRP A 229 -28.97 2.33 5.21
CA TRP A 229 -27.75 2.91 5.80
C TRP A 229 -26.48 2.15 5.38
N ASP A 230 -26.57 0.83 5.20
CA ASP A 230 -25.45 -0.01 4.80
C ASP A 230 -25.16 0.09 3.29
N LEU A 231 -26.08 0.68 2.52
CA LEU A 231 -25.98 0.89 1.08
C LEU A 231 -25.43 2.28 0.70
N ILE A 232 -25.23 3.16 1.68
CA ILE A 232 -24.78 4.54 1.45
C ILE A 232 -23.37 4.56 0.84
N VAL A 233 -23.23 5.28 -0.28
CA VAL A 233 -21.94 5.58 -0.92
C VAL A 233 -21.56 7.02 -0.58
N THR A 234 -20.55 7.21 0.27
CA THR A 234 -20.06 8.56 0.58
C THR A 234 -18.94 8.97 -0.36
N LYS A 235 -19.08 10.14 -1.01
CA LYS A 235 -18.06 10.73 -1.88
C LYS A 235 -17.68 12.12 -1.39
N ARG A 236 -16.47 12.56 -1.74
CA ARG A 236 -16.01 13.92 -1.44
C ARG A 236 -16.06 14.76 -2.70
N LEU A 237 -16.59 15.97 -2.58
CA LEU A 237 -16.49 16.98 -3.63
C LEU A 237 -15.05 17.48 -3.71
N SER A 238 -14.45 17.38 -4.89
CA SER A 238 -13.10 17.86 -5.18
C SER A 238 -13.06 19.35 -5.56
N LYS A 239 -14.20 19.90 -5.97
CA LYS A 239 -14.40 21.30 -6.36
C LYS A 239 -15.74 21.80 -5.81
N ASN A 240 -16.04 23.09 -5.94
CA ASN A 240 -17.39 23.55 -5.68
C ASN A 240 -18.35 22.98 -6.73
N PRO A 241 -19.64 22.79 -6.40
CA PRO A 241 -20.62 22.23 -7.34
C PRO A 241 -20.62 22.92 -8.71
N GLU A 242 -20.53 24.25 -8.72
CA GLU A 242 -20.49 25.09 -9.93
C GLU A 242 -19.24 24.92 -10.82
N ASP A 243 -18.13 24.41 -10.27
CA ASP A 243 -16.88 24.19 -11.01
C ASP A 243 -16.82 22.79 -11.69
N TYR A 244 -17.87 21.98 -11.54
CA TYR A 244 -17.95 20.68 -12.20
C TYR A 244 -18.44 20.84 -13.64
N THR A 245 -17.63 20.38 -14.58
CA THR A 245 -17.99 20.35 -16.01
C THR A 245 -18.81 19.13 -16.41
N GLN A 246 -18.83 18.09 -15.59
CA GLN A 246 -19.54 16.84 -15.84
C GLN A 246 -20.50 16.50 -14.71
N LYS A 247 -21.72 16.05 -15.06
CA LYS A 247 -22.71 15.55 -14.10
C LYS A 247 -22.32 14.19 -13.55
N VAL A 248 -21.60 14.22 -12.43
CA VAL A 248 -21.15 13.05 -11.67
C VAL A 248 -22.09 12.80 -10.48
N SER A 249 -22.14 11.56 -9.97
CA SER A 249 -23.04 11.18 -8.85
C SER A 249 -22.96 12.11 -7.64
N GLN A 250 -21.76 12.53 -7.26
CA GLN A 250 -21.55 13.41 -6.11
C GLN A 250 -22.02 14.84 -6.38
N LEU A 251 -21.97 15.30 -7.63
CA LEU A 251 -22.52 16.59 -8.00
C LEU A 251 -24.05 16.56 -7.93
N ILE A 252 -24.67 15.51 -8.47
CA ILE A 252 -26.13 15.35 -8.44
C ILE A 252 -26.66 15.33 -7.01
N ALA A 253 -25.99 14.59 -6.12
CA ALA A 253 -26.33 14.58 -4.69
C ALA A 253 -26.15 15.97 -4.05
N ALA A 254 -25.07 16.68 -4.38
CA ALA A 254 -24.83 18.04 -3.89
C ALA A 254 -25.91 19.03 -4.37
N GLU A 255 -26.33 18.95 -5.64
CA GLU A 255 -27.40 19.79 -6.19
C GLU A 255 -28.74 19.54 -5.50
N GLN A 256 -29.05 18.27 -5.16
CA GLN A 256 -30.24 17.95 -4.37
C GLN A 256 -30.17 18.55 -2.97
N LEU A 257 -29.03 18.42 -2.28
CA LEU A 257 -28.82 19.01 -0.96
C LEU A 257 -28.92 20.55 -0.96
N LEU A 258 -28.40 21.21 -2.00
CA LEU A 258 -28.51 22.65 -2.17
C LEU A 258 -29.97 23.10 -2.33
N LYS A 259 -30.81 22.33 -3.03
CA LYS A 259 -32.25 22.61 -3.16
C LYS A 259 -32.98 22.50 -1.82
N GLU A 260 -32.52 21.61 -0.95
CA GLU A 260 -33.01 21.47 0.43
C GLU A 260 -32.40 22.51 1.40
N GLY A 261 -31.64 23.49 0.90
CA GLY A 261 -31.07 24.57 1.70
C GLY A 261 -29.78 24.22 2.45
N VAL A 262 -29.15 23.08 2.15
CA VAL A 262 -27.89 22.68 2.80
C VAL A 262 -26.70 23.34 2.09
N GLU A 263 -25.87 24.05 2.83
CA GLU A 263 -24.63 24.63 2.28
C GLU A 263 -23.61 23.55 1.93
N ILE A 264 -23.23 23.47 0.66
CA ILE A 264 -22.26 22.51 0.13
C ILE A 264 -21.09 23.22 -0.57
N SER A 265 -19.86 22.80 -0.26
CA SER A 265 -18.63 23.38 -0.81
C SER A 265 -17.57 22.30 -1.09
N ALA A 266 -16.51 22.68 -1.79
CA ALA A 266 -15.35 21.81 -2.03
C ALA A 266 -14.83 21.20 -0.72
N GLY A 267 -14.48 19.91 -0.75
CA GLY A 267 -13.97 19.15 0.39
C GLY A 267 -15.04 18.52 1.28
N LYS A 268 -16.32 18.96 1.19
CA LYS A 268 -17.43 18.33 1.91
C LYS A 268 -17.75 16.94 1.33
N LYS A 269 -18.35 16.11 2.20
CA LYS A 269 -18.83 14.78 1.84
C LYS A 269 -20.31 14.85 1.52
N VAL A 270 -20.70 14.10 0.50
CA VAL A 270 -22.07 13.86 0.07
C VAL A 270 -22.32 12.38 -0.07
#